data_AF-A0A7G1I7H5-F1
#
_entry.id   AF-A0A7G1I7H5-F1
#
_cell.length_a   1.000
_cell.length_b   1.000
_cell.length_c   1.000
_cell.angle_alpha   90.00
_cell.angle_beta   90.00
_cell.angle_gamma   90.00
#
_symmetry.space_group_name_H-M   'P 1'
#
loop_
_entity.id
_entity.type
_entity.pdbx_description
1 polymer ?
#
loop_
_entity_poly.entity_id
_entity_poly.type
_entity_poly.pdbx_seq_one_letter_code
_entity_poly.pdbx_strand_id
1 'polypeptide(L)'
;MFGAILDRSAGHFRLGPYGVSVPSARRYLPGSLIMETTWQTHTGWLIVRDALVMGPWHDIERRSRTHRRTPMDWDAEHILLRTVRCVSGTVELMMSCEPAFDYHRLGATWEYSANAYGEAIARASHQPDTHPTLQLTTNLRIGLEGREARARTRMKEGDDVFVALSWTKHPAPQTYEEAAQKMWQTTECWRQWINIGNFPDHPWRAYLQRSALTLKGLTYSPTGALLAASTTSLPETPHGERNWDYRYAWVRDSTFALWGLYTLGLDREADDFFAFIADVSGANNNERHPLQVMYGVGGERSLVEEELHHLSGYDYARPVRIGNGAYNQQQHDIWGSILDSFYLHAKSREQVPETLWPVLKRQVEEAIKHWREPDRGIWEVRGEPQHFTSSKVMCWVALDRGAKLAARQGEKAMPSNGARSPRRSRPTSSSTAWTPAAC
;
A
#
# COMPACT_ATOMS: atom_id res chain seq x y z
N MET A 1 5.32 -15.19 -1.04
CA MET A 1 4.99 -16.15 0.04
C MET A 1 3.77 -16.99 -0.33
N PHE A 2 2.58 -16.39 -0.54
CA PHE A 2 1.39 -17.13 -0.98
C PHE A 2 0.96 -16.64 -2.36
N GLY A 3 1.20 -17.47 -3.37
CA GLY A 3 1.02 -17.16 -4.79
C GLY A 3 -0.04 -18.01 -5.48
N ALA A 4 -0.85 -18.77 -4.73
CA ALA A 4 -1.90 -19.66 -5.25
C ALA A 4 -2.85 -19.03 -6.29
N ILE A 5 -3.01 -17.70 -6.28
CA ILE A 5 -3.80 -16.96 -7.25
C ILE A 5 -3.13 -16.90 -8.64
N LEU A 6 -1.80 -16.93 -8.70
CA LEU A 6 -1.01 -16.93 -9.94
C LEU A 6 -0.61 -18.34 -10.37
N ASP A 7 -0.42 -19.26 -9.43
CA ASP A 7 -0.18 -20.67 -9.72
C ASP A 7 -0.56 -21.51 -8.49
N ARG A 8 -1.29 -22.60 -8.67
CA ARG A 8 -1.72 -23.47 -7.55
C ARG A 8 -0.56 -24.08 -6.78
N SER A 9 0.62 -24.26 -7.38
CA SER A 9 1.80 -24.74 -6.67
C SER A 9 2.53 -23.64 -5.90
N ALA A 10 2.27 -22.36 -6.18
CA ALA A 10 3.01 -21.21 -5.66
C ALA A 10 2.71 -20.85 -4.19
N GLY A 11 2.39 -21.85 -3.39
CA GLY A 11 2.13 -21.75 -1.96
C GLY A 11 0.76 -21.18 -1.62
N HIS A 12 0.17 -21.68 -0.54
CA HIS A 12 -1.15 -21.29 -0.06
C HIS A 12 -1.19 -21.27 1.47
N PHE A 13 -2.18 -20.55 1.98
CA PHE A 13 -2.53 -20.61 3.39
C PHE A 13 -4.05 -20.72 3.52
N ARG A 14 -4.53 -21.94 3.72
CA ARG A 14 -5.94 -22.27 3.85
C ARG A 14 -6.29 -22.49 5.32
N LEU A 15 -7.40 -21.89 5.75
CA LEU A 15 -8.04 -22.13 7.03
C LEU A 15 -9.55 -22.13 6.82
N GLY A 16 -10.21 -23.25 7.06
CA GLY A 16 -11.63 -23.39 6.81
C GLY A 16 -12.10 -24.84 6.90
N PRO A 17 -13.40 -25.09 6.64
CA PRO A 17 -13.96 -26.43 6.68
C PRO A 17 -13.27 -27.39 5.70
N TYR A 18 -13.18 -28.66 6.10
CA TYR A 18 -12.85 -29.76 5.23
C TYR A 18 -13.93 -29.96 4.16
N GLY A 19 -13.53 -30.24 2.92
CA GLY A 19 -14.44 -30.56 1.83
C GLY A 19 -15.25 -29.39 1.24
N VAL A 20 -15.11 -28.16 1.76
CA VAL A 20 -15.85 -26.99 1.27
C VAL A 20 -14.90 -25.90 0.80
N SER A 21 -14.90 -25.60 -0.49
CA SER A 21 -13.95 -24.65 -1.09
C SER A 21 -14.50 -23.23 -1.23
N VAL A 22 -15.82 -23.08 -1.33
CA VAL A 22 -16.50 -21.80 -1.58
C VAL A 22 -17.19 -21.34 -0.28
N PRO A 23 -16.87 -20.14 0.23
CA PRO A 23 -17.55 -19.61 1.41
C PRO A 23 -18.98 -19.18 1.07
N SER A 24 -19.86 -19.20 2.08
CA SER A 24 -21.26 -18.75 1.94
C SER A 24 -21.35 -17.22 1.88
N ALA A 25 -20.50 -16.51 2.63
CA ALA A 25 -20.42 -15.06 2.57
C ALA A 25 -19.01 -14.54 2.92
N ARG A 26 -18.69 -13.34 2.43
CA ARG A 26 -17.52 -12.55 2.83
C ARG A 26 -17.91 -11.10 3.01
N ARG A 27 -17.38 -10.46 4.05
CA ARG A 27 -17.54 -9.02 4.29
C ARG A 27 -16.35 -8.48 5.06
N TYR A 28 -16.04 -7.20 4.88
CA TYR A 28 -15.22 -6.51 5.85
C TYR A 28 -16.05 -6.11 7.06
N LEU A 29 -15.47 -6.21 8.26
CA LEU A 29 -16.12 -5.66 9.45
C LEU A 29 -16.24 -4.13 9.31
N PRO A 30 -17.39 -3.53 9.69
CA PRO A 30 -17.60 -2.10 9.55
C PRO A 30 -16.52 -1.27 10.25
N GLY A 31 -15.96 -0.30 9.50
CA GLY A 31 -14.93 0.60 9.98
C GLY A 31 -13.53 -0.03 10.12
N SER A 32 -13.27 -1.22 9.56
CA SER A 32 -11.94 -1.85 9.63
C SER A 32 -11.49 -2.51 8.33
N LEU A 33 -10.25 -3.00 8.29
CA LEU A 33 -9.72 -3.87 7.23
C LEU A 33 -9.73 -5.36 7.62
N ILE A 34 -10.57 -5.75 8.58
CA ILE A 34 -10.72 -7.15 8.99
C ILE A 34 -11.74 -7.83 8.09
N MET A 35 -11.32 -8.93 7.45
CA MET A 35 -12.20 -9.74 6.61
C MET A 35 -12.88 -10.81 7.47
N GLU A 36 -14.20 -10.91 7.39
CA GLU A 36 -14.99 -11.98 7.97
C GLU A 36 -15.53 -12.88 6.85
N THR A 37 -15.21 -14.16 6.93
CA THR A 37 -15.66 -15.20 6.00
C THR A 37 -16.59 -16.17 6.74
N THR A 38 -17.82 -16.30 6.23
CA THR A 38 -18.81 -17.27 6.73
C THR A 38 -18.73 -18.54 5.90
N TRP A 39 -18.59 -19.67 6.58
CA TRP A 39 -18.58 -20.99 5.98
C TRP A 39 -19.79 -21.77 6.45
N GLN A 40 -20.57 -22.27 5.50
CA GLN A 40 -21.69 -23.16 5.74
C GLN A 40 -21.29 -24.56 5.30
N THR A 41 -21.55 -25.55 6.16
CA THR A 41 -21.41 -26.97 5.86
C THR A 41 -22.74 -27.68 6.13
N HIS A 42 -22.85 -28.96 5.78
CA HIS A 42 -24.05 -29.74 6.07
C HIS A 42 -24.30 -29.96 7.58
N THR A 43 -23.28 -29.83 8.43
CA THR A 43 -23.35 -30.12 9.88
C THR A 43 -23.16 -28.90 10.77
N GLY A 44 -22.84 -27.73 10.22
CA GLY A 44 -22.57 -26.54 11.03
C GLY A 44 -21.99 -25.37 10.27
N TRP A 45 -21.69 -24.31 11.02
CA TRP A 45 -21.26 -23.01 10.52
C TRP A 45 -19.98 -22.55 11.22
N LEU A 46 -19.01 -22.06 10.43
CA LEU A 46 -17.80 -21.42 10.93
C LEU A 46 -17.78 -19.95 10.51
N ILE A 47 -17.28 -19.09 11.40
CA ILE A 47 -16.85 -17.75 11.06
C ILE A 47 -15.34 -17.70 11.19
N VAL A 48 -14.66 -17.28 10.11
CA VAL A 48 -13.22 -17.02 10.09
C VAL A 48 -13.01 -15.51 9.97
N ARG A 49 -12.16 -14.92 10.81
CA ARG A 49 -11.75 -13.52 10.73
C ARG A 49 -10.27 -13.43 10.45
N ASP A 50 -9.90 -12.68 9.41
CA ASP A 50 -8.53 -12.45 8.98
C ASP A 50 -8.13 -10.99 9.21
N ALA A 51 -6.95 -10.77 9.78
CA ALA A 51 -6.38 -9.44 9.98
C ALA A 51 -4.86 -9.45 9.78
N LEU A 52 -4.35 -8.40 9.14
CA LEU A 52 -2.97 -7.95 9.36
C LEU A 52 -2.98 -7.12 10.64
N VAL A 53 -2.29 -7.59 11.67
CA VAL A 53 -2.41 -7.05 13.03
C VAL A 53 -1.78 -5.67 13.12
N MET A 54 -2.56 -4.74 13.65
CA MET A 54 -2.09 -3.42 14.10
C MET A 54 -2.02 -3.43 15.62
N GLY A 55 -0.93 -2.92 16.18
CA GLY A 55 -0.70 -2.81 17.61
C GLY A 55 -0.16 -1.44 17.98
N PRO A 56 0.03 -1.15 19.28
CA PRO A 56 0.67 0.09 19.72
C PRO A 56 2.09 0.21 19.15
N TRP A 57 2.56 1.45 19.00
CA TRP A 57 3.96 1.72 18.66
C TRP A 57 4.92 0.97 19.60
N HIS A 58 5.91 0.29 19.02
CA HIS A 58 6.77 -0.65 19.76
C HIS A 58 8.26 -0.26 19.82
N ASP A 59 8.72 0.66 18.98
CA ASP A 59 10.13 1.09 18.96
C ASP A 59 10.36 2.21 20.00
N ILE A 60 10.38 1.83 21.29
CA ILE A 60 10.50 2.74 22.44
C ILE A 60 11.97 2.92 22.87
N GLU A 61 12.74 1.84 22.94
CA GLU A 61 14.11 1.88 23.46
C GLU A 61 15.14 2.31 22.40
N ARG A 62 14.83 2.08 21.12
CA ARG A 62 15.72 2.37 20.00
C ARG A 62 14.91 2.90 18.84
N ARG A 63 15.50 3.84 18.09
CA ARG A 63 14.91 4.38 16.88
C ARG A 63 14.72 3.26 15.84
N SER A 64 13.53 3.22 15.25
CA SER A 64 13.23 2.36 14.10
C SER A 64 14.22 2.60 12.96
N ARG A 65 14.65 1.52 12.31
CA ARG A 65 15.51 1.60 11.11
C ARG A 65 14.71 1.74 9.82
N THR A 66 13.42 1.45 9.86
CA THR A 66 12.52 1.44 8.70
C THR A 66 11.68 2.72 8.64
N HIS A 67 11.25 3.26 9.78
CA HIS A 67 10.45 4.48 9.83
C HIS A 67 11.27 5.74 9.55
N ARG A 68 10.91 6.42 8.45
CA ARG A 68 11.40 7.75 8.06
C ARG A 68 10.37 8.84 8.36
N ARG A 69 9.09 8.50 8.38
CA ARG A 69 7.99 9.39 8.79
C ARG A 69 7.85 9.42 10.30
N THR A 70 7.09 10.41 10.79
CA THR A 70 6.80 10.56 12.22
C THR A 70 6.00 9.35 12.70
N PRO A 71 6.47 8.60 13.71
CA PRO A 71 5.71 7.50 14.29
C PRO A 71 4.31 7.91 14.75
N MET A 72 3.35 7.02 14.55
CA MET A 72 1.98 7.15 15.03
C MET A 72 1.79 6.31 16.30
N ASP A 73 0.64 6.44 16.97
CA ASP A 73 0.31 5.63 18.16
C ASP A 73 0.20 4.12 17.84
N TRP A 74 -0.03 3.79 16.57
CA TRP A 74 -0.23 2.43 16.07
C TRP A 74 0.78 2.08 14.98
N ASP A 75 1.23 0.83 14.95
CA ASP A 75 2.10 0.28 13.90
C ASP A 75 1.74 -1.17 13.55
N ALA A 76 2.23 -1.65 12.41
CA ALA A 76 2.03 -3.02 11.98
C ALA A 76 2.87 -3.98 12.81
N GLU A 77 2.23 -4.97 13.45
CA GLU A 77 2.96 -5.98 14.23
C GLU A 77 3.58 -7.08 13.36
N HIS A 78 3.39 -7.05 12.04
CA HIS A 78 3.89 -8.06 11.11
C HIS A 78 3.37 -9.48 11.40
N ILE A 79 2.06 -9.57 11.69
CA ILE A 79 1.34 -10.83 11.95
C ILE A 79 0.11 -10.89 11.04
N LEU A 80 -0.05 -11.99 10.30
CA LEU A 80 -1.32 -12.41 9.74
C LEU A 80 -2.04 -13.27 10.78
N LEU A 81 -3.06 -12.70 11.40
CA LEU A 81 -3.86 -13.35 12.42
C LEU A 81 -5.20 -13.83 11.86
N ARG A 82 -5.56 -15.06 12.20
CA ARG A 82 -6.81 -15.70 11.77
C ARG A 82 -7.50 -16.28 13.00
N THR A 83 -8.72 -15.86 13.31
CA THR A 83 -9.53 -16.49 14.36
C THR A 83 -10.71 -17.22 13.75
N VAL A 84 -11.11 -18.33 14.36
CA VAL A 84 -12.20 -19.19 13.90
C VAL A 84 -13.12 -19.44 15.08
N ARG A 85 -14.42 -19.26 14.85
CA ARG A 85 -15.47 -19.64 15.80
C ARG A 85 -16.48 -20.56 15.13
N CYS A 86 -16.80 -21.66 15.79
CA CYS A 86 -17.95 -22.47 15.41
C CYS A 86 -19.22 -21.88 16.01
N VAL A 87 -20.05 -21.29 15.16
CA VAL A 87 -21.25 -20.57 15.61
C VAL A 87 -22.48 -21.46 15.72
N SER A 88 -22.48 -22.62 15.07
CA SER A 88 -23.54 -23.61 15.19
C SER A 88 -23.09 -24.98 14.70
N GLY A 89 -23.57 -26.03 15.36
CA GLY A 89 -23.40 -27.42 14.93
C GLY A 89 -21.99 -27.97 15.15
N THR A 90 -21.51 -28.78 14.20
CA THR A 90 -20.19 -29.43 14.25
C THR A 90 -19.52 -29.37 12.89
N VAL A 91 -18.27 -28.90 12.85
CA VAL A 91 -17.53 -28.72 11.59
C VAL A 91 -16.11 -29.25 11.72
N GLU A 92 -15.67 -30.01 10.72
CA GLU A 92 -14.27 -30.41 10.59
C GLU A 92 -13.46 -29.23 10.06
N LEU A 93 -12.67 -28.60 10.92
CA LEU A 93 -11.74 -27.53 10.54
C LEU A 93 -10.44 -28.14 10.01
N MET A 94 -9.92 -27.55 8.93
CA MET A 94 -8.60 -27.83 8.40
C MET A 94 -7.78 -26.55 8.27
N MET A 95 -6.52 -26.63 8.66
CA MET A 95 -5.47 -25.66 8.37
C MET A 95 -4.41 -26.32 7.46
N SER A 96 -3.95 -25.58 6.47
CA SER A 96 -2.91 -25.97 5.54
C SER A 96 -2.10 -24.72 5.18
N CYS A 97 -0.83 -24.67 5.60
CA CYS A 97 0.08 -23.55 5.41
C CYS A 97 1.34 -24.03 4.69
N GLU A 98 1.46 -23.68 3.41
CA GLU A 98 2.59 -24.00 2.56
C GLU A 98 3.13 -22.69 1.95
N PRO A 99 4.05 -21.99 2.65
CA PRO A 99 4.67 -20.79 2.10
C PRO A 99 5.66 -21.16 0.99
N ALA A 100 5.70 -20.31 -0.04
CA ALA A 100 6.66 -20.38 -1.14
C ALA A 100 7.47 -19.07 -1.19
N PHE A 101 8.79 -19.21 -1.02
CA PHE A 101 9.73 -18.10 -0.99
C PHE A 101 10.13 -17.70 -2.42
N ASP A 102 10.56 -16.44 -2.55
CA ASP A 102 10.99 -15.83 -3.82
C ASP A 102 10.10 -16.20 -5.02
N TYR A 103 8.81 -15.85 -4.94
CA TYR A 103 7.82 -16.13 -5.99
C TYR A 103 7.77 -17.60 -6.44
N HIS A 104 7.87 -18.53 -5.48
CA HIS A 104 7.88 -19.98 -5.70
C HIS A 104 9.15 -20.54 -6.38
N ARG A 105 10.23 -19.76 -6.44
CA ARG A 105 11.56 -20.31 -6.81
C ARG A 105 12.14 -21.17 -5.69
N LEU A 106 11.74 -20.91 -4.44
CA LEU A 106 12.25 -21.59 -3.25
C LEU A 106 11.11 -22.21 -2.43
N GLY A 107 11.33 -23.45 -1.99
CA GLY A 107 10.43 -24.14 -1.06
C GLY A 107 10.63 -23.69 0.40
N ALA A 108 9.71 -24.11 1.26
CA ALA A 108 9.84 -23.95 2.70
C ALA A 108 10.30 -25.24 3.38
N THR A 109 11.14 -25.11 4.40
CA THR A 109 11.46 -26.16 5.36
C THR A 109 10.82 -25.81 6.70
N TRP A 110 10.11 -26.76 7.30
CA TRP A 110 9.46 -26.58 8.59
C TRP A 110 10.17 -27.32 9.71
N GLU A 111 10.16 -26.72 10.90
CA GLU A 111 10.62 -27.33 12.15
C GLU A 111 9.70 -26.93 13.31
N TYR A 112 9.54 -27.80 14.30
CA TYR A 112 8.89 -27.42 15.55
C TYR A 112 9.82 -26.50 16.35
N SER A 113 9.27 -25.41 16.89
CA SER A 113 10.03 -24.45 17.70
C SER A 113 9.68 -24.49 19.20
N ALA A 114 8.70 -25.31 19.57
CA ALA A 114 8.30 -25.56 20.95
C ALA A 114 8.15 -27.06 21.22
N ASN A 115 8.10 -27.44 22.50
CA ASN A 115 7.89 -28.84 22.90
C ASN A 115 6.50 -29.38 22.53
N ALA A 116 5.52 -28.48 22.38
CA ALA A 116 4.14 -28.81 22.02
C ALA A 116 3.87 -28.56 20.54
N TYR A 117 2.73 -29.06 20.05
CA TYR A 117 2.33 -28.95 18.64
C TYR A 117 1.78 -27.58 18.21
N GLY A 118 1.80 -26.57 19.10
CA GLY A 118 1.20 -25.26 18.85
C GLY A 118 2.11 -24.28 18.10
N GLU A 119 3.38 -24.63 17.89
CA GLU A 119 4.34 -23.72 17.28
C GLU A 119 5.27 -24.41 16.28
N ALA A 120 5.46 -23.79 15.12
CA ALA A 120 6.42 -24.21 14.12
C ALA A 120 7.04 -23.00 13.40
N ILE A 121 8.25 -23.18 12.88
CA ILE A 121 8.98 -22.17 12.10
C ILE A 121 9.15 -22.68 10.67
N ALA A 122 8.95 -21.79 9.69
CA ALA A 122 9.29 -22.01 8.29
C ALA A 122 10.44 -21.11 7.84
N ARG A 123 11.40 -21.69 7.13
CA ARG A 123 12.52 -20.98 6.50
C ARG A 123 12.60 -21.37 5.03
N ALA A 124 13.21 -20.50 4.21
CA ALA A 124 13.51 -20.85 2.83
C ALA A 124 14.48 -22.06 2.80
N SER A 125 14.23 -23.00 1.90
CA SER A 125 15.02 -24.25 1.79
C SER A 125 16.48 -23.99 1.39
N HIS A 126 16.75 -22.86 0.74
CA HIS A 126 18.09 -22.38 0.40
C HIS A 126 18.24 -20.93 0.84
N GLN A 127 19.47 -20.56 1.23
CA GLN A 127 19.84 -19.21 1.68
C GLN A 127 18.86 -18.64 2.73
N PRO A 128 18.56 -19.39 3.83
CA PRO A 128 17.51 -19.03 4.78
C PRO A 128 17.71 -17.66 5.41
N ASP A 129 18.96 -17.20 5.57
CA ASP A 129 19.29 -15.91 6.19
C ASP A 129 19.00 -14.69 5.28
N THR A 130 18.74 -14.92 3.99
CA THR A 130 18.38 -13.86 3.02
C THR A 130 16.88 -13.65 2.91
N HIS A 131 16.09 -14.47 3.60
CA HIS A 131 14.63 -14.47 3.56
C HIS A 131 14.03 -14.33 4.97
N PRO A 132 12.81 -13.79 5.10
CA PRO A 132 12.16 -13.73 6.40
C PRO A 132 11.94 -15.13 6.98
N THR A 133 12.20 -15.28 8.27
CA THR A 133 11.76 -16.46 9.03
C THR A 133 10.28 -16.29 9.36
N LEU A 134 9.48 -17.33 9.13
CA LEU A 134 8.06 -17.32 9.47
C LEU A 134 7.83 -18.16 10.71
N GLN A 135 7.03 -17.67 11.63
CA GLN A 135 6.62 -18.40 12.83
C GLN A 135 5.10 -18.58 12.79
N LEU A 136 4.64 -19.81 12.96
CA LEU A 136 3.24 -20.20 13.01
C LEU A 136 2.88 -20.56 14.46
N THR A 137 2.00 -19.80 15.10
CA THR A 137 1.46 -20.09 16.44
C THR A 137 -0.04 -20.38 16.38
N THR A 138 -0.52 -21.35 17.15
CA THR A 138 -1.92 -21.78 17.17
C THR A 138 -2.24 -22.64 18.40
N ASN A 139 -3.52 -22.69 18.79
CA ASN A 139 -4.04 -23.70 19.71
C ASN A 139 -4.42 -25.03 19.01
N LEU A 140 -4.13 -25.17 17.73
CA LEU A 140 -4.23 -26.44 17.00
C LEU A 140 -3.00 -27.33 17.22
N ARG A 141 -3.15 -28.61 16.86
CA ARG A 141 -2.03 -29.55 16.82
C ARG A 141 -1.46 -29.58 15.40
N ILE A 142 -0.31 -28.92 15.20
CA ILE A 142 0.39 -28.86 13.92
C ILE A 142 1.09 -30.20 13.64
N GLY A 143 0.86 -30.75 12.45
CA GLY A 143 1.68 -31.77 11.80
C GLY A 143 2.50 -31.15 10.67
N LEU A 144 3.77 -31.54 10.55
CA LEU A 144 4.66 -31.07 9.49
C LEU A 144 4.81 -32.17 8.43
N GLU A 145 4.44 -31.87 7.18
CA GLU A 145 4.48 -32.80 6.06
C GLU A 145 5.22 -32.13 4.88
N GLY A 146 6.52 -32.40 4.76
CA GLY A 146 7.35 -31.81 3.71
C GLY A 146 7.43 -30.28 3.82
N ARG A 147 6.87 -29.57 2.84
CA ARG A 147 6.87 -28.09 2.80
C ARG A 147 5.66 -27.45 3.49
N GLU A 148 4.81 -28.25 4.12
CA GLU A 148 3.50 -27.82 4.59
C GLU A 148 3.31 -28.08 6.09
N ALA A 149 2.78 -27.08 6.80
CA ALA A 149 2.22 -27.24 8.13
C ALA A 149 0.70 -27.46 8.05
N ARG A 150 0.22 -28.59 8.57
CA ARG A 150 -1.19 -29.01 8.54
C ARG A 150 -1.75 -29.12 9.95
N ALA A 151 -3.04 -28.85 10.09
CA ALA A 151 -3.77 -29.21 11.30
C ALA A 151 -5.22 -29.55 10.98
N ARG A 152 -5.82 -30.41 11.79
CA ARG A 152 -7.21 -30.86 11.64
C ARG A 152 -7.85 -30.93 13.02
N THR A 153 -9.06 -30.43 13.17
CA THR A 153 -9.81 -30.60 14.41
C THR A 153 -11.31 -30.55 14.15
N ARG A 154 -12.06 -31.32 14.93
CA ARG A 154 -13.52 -31.22 14.94
C ARG A 154 -13.92 -30.11 15.91
N MET A 155 -14.54 -29.06 15.41
CA MET A 155 -15.10 -27.98 16.21
C MET A 155 -16.59 -28.22 16.47
N LYS A 156 -17.04 -27.97 17.69
CA LYS A 156 -18.44 -27.90 18.12
C LYS A 156 -18.83 -26.46 18.36
N GLU A 157 -20.13 -26.19 18.38
CA GLU A 157 -20.66 -24.86 18.70
C GLU A 157 -20.02 -24.29 19.98
N GLY A 158 -19.53 -23.05 19.88
CA GLY A 158 -18.81 -22.37 20.96
C GLY A 158 -17.29 -22.57 20.94
N ASP A 159 -16.76 -23.52 20.17
CA ASP A 159 -15.32 -23.72 20.05
C ASP A 159 -14.65 -22.55 19.29
N ASP A 160 -13.46 -22.21 19.78
CA ASP A 160 -12.64 -21.09 19.31
C ASP A 160 -11.21 -21.57 18.96
N VAL A 161 -10.71 -21.13 17.81
CA VAL A 161 -9.36 -21.44 17.31
C VAL A 161 -8.69 -20.17 16.83
N PHE A 162 -7.38 -20.05 17.01
CA PHE A 162 -6.57 -19.04 16.35
C PHE A 162 -5.41 -19.66 15.57
N VAL A 163 -4.99 -19.00 14.51
CA VAL A 163 -3.76 -19.29 13.77
C VAL A 163 -3.10 -17.98 13.43
N ALA A 164 -1.86 -17.78 13.85
CA ALA A 164 -1.08 -16.59 13.57
C ALA A 164 0.20 -16.95 12.81
N LEU A 165 0.47 -16.25 11.72
CA LEU A 165 1.72 -16.34 10.98
C LEU A 165 2.46 -15.00 11.11
N SER A 166 3.60 -14.99 11.79
CA SER A 166 4.42 -13.79 12.03
C SER A 166 5.75 -13.84 11.27
N TRP A 167 6.30 -12.67 10.94
CA TRP A 167 7.62 -12.51 10.29
C TRP A 167 8.45 -11.43 10.98
N THR A 168 8.36 -11.39 12.30
CA THR A 168 8.99 -10.39 13.16
C THR A 168 9.52 -11.02 14.44
N LYS A 169 10.20 -10.22 15.25
CA LYS A 169 10.60 -10.58 16.62
C LYS A 169 9.56 -10.17 17.68
N HIS A 170 8.50 -9.45 17.30
CA HIS A 170 7.43 -9.12 18.25
C HIS A 170 6.71 -10.39 18.72
N PRO A 171 6.25 -10.44 19.97
CA PRO A 171 5.54 -11.60 20.50
C PRO A 171 4.27 -11.91 19.70
N ALA A 172 4.23 -13.11 19.10
CA ALA A 172 3.02 -13.67 18.53
C ALA A 172 2.08 -14.18 19.65
N PRO A 173 0.74 -14.15 19.44
CA PRO A 173 -0.19 -14.66 20.43
C PRO A 173 0.04 -16.16 20.67
N GLN A 174 -0.04 -16.56 21.93
CA GLN A 174 0.12 -17.93 22.42
C GLN A 174 -1.22 -18.57 22.81
N THR A 175 -2.24 -17.75 23.07
CA THR A 175 -3.59 -18.19 23.43
C THR A 175 -4.65 -17.56 22.53
N TYR A 176 -5.86 -18.13 22.56
CA TYR A 176 -6.99 -17.55 21.84
C TYR A 176 -7.37 -16.16 22.40
N GLU A 177 -7.27 -15.98 23.72
CA GLU A 177 -7.58 -14.72 24.38
C GLU A 177 -6.65 -13.59 23.91
N GLU A 178 -5.35 -13.87 23.80
CA GLU A 178 -4.36 -12.94 23.24
C GLU A 178 -4.64 -12.63 21.77
N ALA A 179 -4.97 -13.65 20.98
CA ALA A 179 -5.38 -13.48 19.58
C ALA A 179 -6.64 -12.61 19.46
N ALA A 180 -7.67 -12.88 20.27
CA ALA A 180 -8.90 -12.10 20.29
C ALA A 180 -8.63 -10.64 20.69
N GLN A 181 -7.74 -10.41 21.66
CA GLN A 181 -7.32 -9.06 22.06
C GLN A 181 -6.61 -8.32 20.93
N LYS A 182 -5.68 -8.96 20.22
CA LYS A 182 -5.00 -8.37 19.04
C LYS A 182 -5.98 -8.06 17.91
N MET A 183 -6.96 -8.93 17.66
CA MET A 183 -8.02 -8.72 16.67
C MET A 183 -8.89 -7.50 17.04
N TRP A 184 -9.22 -7.36 18.33
CA TRP A 184 -9.97 -6.20 18.84
C TRP A 184 -9.15 -4.91 18.72
N GLN A 185 -7.89 -4.90 19.17
CA GLN A 185 -6.99 -3.74 19.03
C GLN A 185 -6.83 -3.31 17.58
N THR A 186 -6.68 -4.28 16.66
CA THR A 186 -6.63 -4.00 15.23
C THR A 186 -7.93 -3.34 14.74
N THR A 187 -9.09 -3.80 15.22
CA THR A 187 -10.38 -3.18 14.89
C THR A 187 -10.42 -1.73 15.36
N GLU A 188 -10.00 -1.47 16.59
CA GLU A 188 -10.01 -0.13 17.17
C GLU A 188 -9.01 0.81 16.50
N CYS A 189 -7.83 0.34 16.11
CA CYS A 189 -6.88 1.11 15.30
C CYS A 189 -7.55 1.66 14.03
N TRP A 190 -8.19 0.79 13.24
CA TRP A 190 -8.86 1.21 12.01
C TRP A 190 -10.06 2.13 12.26
N ARG A 191 -10.83 1.86 13.33
CA ARG A 191 -11.99 2.69 13.70
C ARG A 191 -11.59 4.08 14.15
N GLN A 192 -10.54 4.18 14.97
CA GLN A 192 -9.98 5.46 15.39
C GLN A 192 -9.51 6.26 14.19
N TRP A 193 -8.83 5.63 13.24
CA TRP A 193 -8.40 6.30 12.01
C TRP A 193 -9.58 6.76 11.15
N ILE A 194 -10.54 5.89 10.83
CA ILE A 194 -11.66 6.26 9.94
C ILE A 194 -12.61 7.29 10.58
N ASN A 195 -12.69 7.35 11.91
CA ASN A 195 -13.52 8.33 12.62
C ASN A 195 -13.01 9.77 12.51
N ILE A 196 -11.75 9.99 12.09
CA ILE A 196 -11.20 11.32 11.80
C ILE A 196 -11.85 11.91 10.54
N GLY A 197 -12.26 11.06 9.60
CA GLY A 197 -12.76 11.50 8.31
C GLY A 197 -14.18 12.11 8.38
N ASN A 198 -14.40 13.12 7.54
CA ASN A 198 -15.67 13.76 7.31
C ASN A 198 -16.48 12.98 6.28
N PHE A 199 -17.45 12.21 6.76
CA PHE A 199 -18.37 11.45 5.91
C PHE A 199 -19.77 12.05 5.99
N PRO A 200 -20.39 12.39 4.84
CA PRO A 200 -21.74 12.95 4.83
C PRO A 200 -22.75 11.92 5.34
N ASP A 201 -23.83 12.42 5.95
CA ASP A 201 -25.01 11.61 6.22
C ASP A 201 -25.74 11.32 4.89
N HIS A 202 -25.34 10.22 4.26
CA HIS A 202 -25.77 9.84 2.91
C HIS A 202 -25.77 8.32 2.76
N PRO A 203 -26.67 7.71 1.95
CA PRO A 203 -26.71 6.26 1.72
C PRO A 203 -25.38 5.65 1.23
N TRP A 204 -24.51 6.46 0.61
CA TRP A 204 -23.19 6.02 0.12
C TRP A 204 -22.05 6.13 1.14
N ARG A 205 -22.32 6.56 2.37
CA ARG A 205 -21.32 6.72 3.43
C ARG A 205 -20.44 5.47 3.61
N ALA A 206 -21.04 4.29 3.60
CA ALA A 206 -20.30 3.04 3.76
C ALA A 206 -19.30 2.79 2.61
N TYR A 207 -19.64 3.17 1.37
CA TYR A 207 -18.75 3.05 0.22
C TYR A 207 -17.58 4.05 0.30
N LEU A 208 -17.85 5.27 0.77
CA LEU A 208 -16.79 6.27 1.02
C LEU A 208 -15.82 5.79 2.09
N GLN A 209 -16.33 5.30 3.22
CA GLN A 209 -15.50 4.75 4.30
C GLN A 209 -14.68 3.54 3.84
N ARG A 210 -15.30 2.63 3.08
CA ARG A 210 -14.59 1.46 2.55
C ARG A 210 -13.48 1.85 1.59
N SER A 211 -13.72 2.83 0.71
CA SER A 211 -12.73 3.34 -0.23
C SER A 211 -11.56 4.00 0.50
N ALA A 212 -11.85 4.88 1.47
CA ALA A 212 -10.82 5.54 2.28
C ALA A 212 -9.92 4.53 3.02
N LEU A 213 -10.51 3.55 3.69
CA LEU A 213 -9.75 2.49 4.36
C LEU A 213 -8.94 1.64 3.37
N THR A 214 -9.44 1.41 2.15
CA THR A 214 -8.70 0.66 1.12
C THR A 214 -7.46 1.44 0.69
N LEU A 215 -7.59 2.74 0.43
CA LEU A 215 -6.47 3.62 0.11
C LEU A 215 -5.46 3.69 1.26
N LYS A 216 -5.94 3.78 2.51
CA LYS A 216 -5.05 3.72 3.69
C LYS A 216 -4.33 2.39 3.81
N GLY A 217 -4.99 1.28 3.53
CA GLY A 217 -4.38 -0.05 3.49
C GLY A 217 -3.29 -0.22 2.42
N LEU A 218 -3.24 0.67 1.42
CA LEU A 218 -2.20 0.74 0.39
C LEU A 218 -1.04 1.69 0.76
N THR A 219 -1.11 2.35 1.92
CA THR A 219 -0.06 3.27 2.37
C THR A 219 1.01 2.52 3.16
N TYR A 220 2.26 2.61 2.71
CA TYR A 220 3.41 2.13 3.45
C TYR A 220 3.85 3.17 4.49
N SER A 221 3.29 3.04 5.70
CA SER A 221 3.50 3.94 6.85
C SER A 221 4.97 4.36 7.07
N PRO A 222 5.98 3.47 6.95
CA PRO A 222 7.36 3.86 7.26
C PRO A 222 7.91 4.99 6.38
N THR A 223 7.52 5.07 5.10
CA THR A 223 8.01 6.09 4.17
C THR A 223 6.95 7.10 3.73
N GLY A 224 5.67 6.75 3.79
CA GLY A 224 4.58 7.52 3.21
C GLY A 224 4.24 7.15 1.76
N ALA A 225 4.93 6.16 1.18
CA ALA A 225 4.66 5.69 -0.17
C ALA A 225 3.26 5.06 -0.28
N LEU A 226 2.49 5.42 -1.31
CA LEU A 226 1.14 4.89 -1.55
C LEU A 226 1.15 4.01 -2.80
N LEU A 227 0.89 2.72 -2.62
CA LEU A 227 0.88 1.71 -3.67
C LEU A 227 -0.28 1.89 -4.65
N ALA A 228 -0.06 1.65 -5.94
CA ALA A 228 -1.14 1.60 -6.90
C ALA A 228 -2.11 0.42 -6.63
N ALA A 229 -1.57 -0.77 -6.34
CA ALA A 229 -2.34 -1.91 -5.83
C ALA A 229 -1.46 -2.89 -5.04
N SER A 230 -2.07 -3.76 -4.23
CA SER A 230 -1.38 -4.81 -3.47
C SER A 230 -1.20 -6.12 -4.25
N THR A 231 -1.31 -6.07 -5.59
CA THR A 231 -1.31 -7.23 -6.48
C THR A 231 -0.25 -7.10 -7.57
N THR A 232 0.18 -8.25 -8.09
CA THR A 232 1.01 -8.32 -9.30
C THR A 232 0.42 -9.33 -10.26
N SER A 233 0.61 -9.11 -11.56
CA SER A 233 0.37 -10.08 -12.63
C SER A 233 -1.08 -10.56 -12.76
N LEU A 234 -2.02 -9.77 -12.25
CA LEU A 234 -3.44 -9.98 -12.54
C LEU A 234 -3.74 -9.31 -13.89
N PRO A 235 -4.45 -10.00 -14.80
CA PRO A 235 -4.61 -9.52 -16.15
C PRO A 235 -5.69 -8.44 -16.25
N GLU A 236 -5.43 -7.37 -17.01
CA GLU A 236 -6.45 -6.35 -17.31
C GLU A 236 -7.65 -6.93 -18.08
N THR A 237 -7.42 -7.95 -18.89
CA THR A 237 -8.45 -8.69 -19.64
C THR A 237 -8.19 -10.19 -19.52
N PRO A 238 -9.21 -11.06 -19.40
CA PRO A 238 -9.00 -12.51 -19.27
C PRO A 238 -8.04 -13.05 -20.36
N HIS A 239 -7.04 -13.81 -19.94
CA HIS A 239 -5.95 -14.35 -20.79
C HIS A 239 -5.11 -13.31 -21.55
N GLY A 240 -5.20 -12.02 -21.19
CA GLY A 240 -4.41 -10.95 -21.80
C GLY A 240 -2.94 -10.93 -21.36
N GLU A 241 -2.17 -10.08 -22.02
CA GLU A 241 -0.72 -9.90 -21.79
C GLU A 241 -0.38 -8.73 -20.86
N ARG A 242 -1.36 -7.88 -20.54
CA ARG A 242 -1.21 -6.69 -19.68
C ARG A 242 -1.35 -7.06 -18.21
N ASN A 243 -0.32 -7.76 -17.72
CA ASN A 243 -0.30 -8.40 -16.40
C ASN A 243 0.83 -7.78 -15.58
N TRP A 244 0.65 -6.55 -15.15
CA TRP A 244 1.73 -5.74 -14.54
C TRP A 244 1.85 -5.95 -13.03
N ASP A 245 3.03 -5.65 -12.50
CA ASP A 245 3.22 -5.49 -11.06
C ASP A 245 2.82 -4.08 -10.63
N TYR A 246 1.80 -3.98 -9.78
CA TYR A 246 1.25 -2.70 -9.30
C TYR A 246 1.68 -2.35 -7.87
N ARG A 247 2.61 -3.12 -7.28
CA ARG A 247 3.09 -2.94 -5.90
C ARG A 247 4.12 -1.82 -5.76
N TYR A 248 4.00 -0.77 -6.57
CA TYR A 248 4.86 0.41 -6.59
C TYR A 248 4.05 1.68 -6.36
N ALA A 249 4.73 2.73 -5.93
CA ALA A 249 4.14 4.05 -5.72
C ALA A 249 4.26 4.89 -7.00
N TRP A 250 3.21 4.86 -7.82
CA TRP A 250 3.08 5.79 -8.95
C TRP A 250 2.75 7.18 -8.43
N VAL A 251 3.52 8.16 -8.88
CA VAL A 251 3.35 9.53 -8.41
C VAL A 251 1.95 10.06 -8.74
N ARG A 252 1.48 9.82 -9.97
CA ARG A 252 0.13 10.21 -10.41
C ARG A 252 -0.95 9.55 -9.55
N ASP A 253 -0.93 8.24 -9.44
CA ASP A 253 -1.94 7.45 -8.73
C ASP A 253 -2.01 7.83 -7.25
N SER A 254 -0.84 8.00 -6.61
CA SER A 254 -0.76 8.52 -5.24
C SER A 254 -1.39 9.90 -5.11
N THR A 255 -1.14 10.83 -6.03
CA THR A 255 -1.74 12.18 -5.96
C THR A 255 -3.27 12.16 -6.03
N PHE A 256 -3.87 11.30 -6.86
CA PHE A 256 -5.33 11.16 -6.92
C PHE A 256 -5.91 10.48 -5.67
N ALA A 257 -5.25 9.44 -5.15
CA ALA A 257 -5.66 8.80 -3.91
C ALA A 257 -5.66 9.80 -2.74
N LEU A 258 -4.62 10.62 -2.64
CA LEU A 258 -4.48 11.65 -1.61
C LEU A 258 -5.50 12.76 -1.76
N TRP A 259 -5.85 13.17 -2.98
CA TRP A 259 -6.95 14.11 -3.20
C TRP A 259 -8.29 13.56 -2.69
N GLY A 260 -8.54 12.26 -2.91
CA GLY A 260 -9.73 11.58 -2.38
C GLY A 260 -9.77 11.56 -0.85
N LEU A 261 -8.66 11.15 -0.21
CA LEU A 261 -8.53 11.16 1.26
C LEU A 261 -8.67 12.56 1.85
N TYR A 262 -8.01 13.53 1.22
CA TYR A 262 -8.08 14.94 1.60
C TYR A 262 -9.51 15.49 1.56
N THR A 263 -10.28 15.17 0.53
CA THR A 263 -11.68 15.60 0.40
C THR A 263 -12.55 15.07 1.56
N LEU A 264 -12.14 13.96 2.16
CA LEU A 264 -12.74 13.36 3.35
C LEU A 264 -12.12 13.87 4.66
N GLY A 265 -11.27 14.90 4.65
CA GLY A 265 -10.59 15.42 5.84
C GLY A 265 -9.46 14.55 6.39
N LEU A 266 -8.95 13.60 5.60
CA LEU A 266 -7.84 12.72 5.95
C LEU A 266 -6.57 13.23 5.26
N ASP A 267 -5.85 14.14 5.90
CA ASP A 267 -4.77 14.92 5.29
C ASP A 267 -3.36 14.49 5.70
N ARG A 268 -3.20 13.72 6.78
CA ARG A 268 -1.88 13.26 7.26
C ARG A 268 -1.14 12.41 6.23
N GLU A 269 -1.85 11.55 5.52
CA GLU A 269 -1.27 10.69 4.48
C GLU A 269 -0.66 11.52 3.33
N ALA A 270 -1.18 12.72 3.08
CA ALA A 270 -0.62 13.61 2.06
C ALA A 270 0.71 14.23 2.52
N ASP A 271 0.81 14.64 3.78
CA ASP A 271 2.04 15.16 4.36
C ASP A 271 3.17 14.12 4.28
N ASP A 272 2.87 12.86 4.63
CA ASP A 272 3.85 11.76 4.56
C ASP A 272 4.27 11.44 3.12
N PHE A 273 3.33 11.42 2.18
CA PHE A 273 3.65 11.21 0.77
C PHE A 273 4.48 12.36 0.18
N PHE A 274 4.20 13.61 0.54
CA PHE A 274 5.02 14.72 0.08
C PHE A 274 6.43 14.67 0.64
N ALA A 275 6.61 14.23 1.88
CA ALA A 275 7.92 13.95 2.43
C ALA A 275 8.63 12.79 1.69
N PHE A 276 7.89 11.75 1.30
CA PHE A 276 8.41 10.69 0.41
C PHE A 276 8.90 11.25 -0.92
N ILE A 277 8.15 12.15 -1.57
CA ILE A 277 8.57 12.82 -2.81
C ILE A 277 9.87 13.63 -2.62
N ALA A 278 10.01 14.35 -1.50
CA ALA A 278 11.24 15.07 -1.16
C ALA A 278 12.45 14.14 -1.00
N ASP A 279 12.24 12.99 -0.35
CA ASP A 279 13.27 11.98 -0.13
C ASP A 279 13.75 11.42 -1.49
N VAL A 280 12.83 10.96 -2.35
CA VAL A 280 13.20 10.34 -3.63
C VAL A 280 13.72 11.34 -4.68
N SER A 281 13.40 12.63 -4.55
CA SER A 281 13.97 13.69 -5.38
C SER A 281 15.39 14.10 -4.96
N GLY A 282 15.85 13.67 -3.78
CA GLY A 282 17.13 14.05 -3.18
C GLY A 282 17.12 15.41 -2.49
N ALA A 283 15.96 16.08 -2.36
CA ALA A 283 15.86 17.44 -1.84
C ALA A 283 16.37 17.55 -0.40
N ASN A 284 16.18 16.50 0.40
CA ASN A 284 16.62 16.45 1.79
C ASN A 284 18.13 16.16 1.97
N ASN A 285 18.82 15.72 0.91
CA ASN A 285 20.22 15.28 0.96
C ASN A 285 21.17 16.14 0.10
N ASN A 286 20.72 17.33 -0.34
CA ASN A 286 21.43 18.19 -1.31
C ASN A 286 21.73 17.49 -2.66
N GLU A 287 21.05 16.40 -2.95
CA GLU A 287 21.11 15.72 -4.24
C GLU A 287 19.95 16.22 -5.13
N ARG A 288 20.07 16.01 -6.44
CA ARG A 288 19.09 16.51 -7.40
C ARG A 288 18.77 15.46 -8.45
N HIS A 289 17.93 14.51 -8.08
CA HIS A 289 17.46 13.50 -9.03
C HIS A 289 16.20 13.95 -9.77
N PRO A 290 16.05 13.64 -11.07
CA PRO A 290 14.78 13.82 -11.77
C PRO A 290 13.72 12.92 -11.11
N LEU A 291 12.45 13.32 -11.19
CA LEU A 291 11.37 12.45 -10.72
C LEU A 291 11.13 11.32 -11.73
N GLN A 292 10.86 10.13 -11.20
CA GLN A 292 10.43 8.98 -11.97
C GLN A 292 8.93 8.83 -11.85
N VAL A 293 8.34 8.14 -12.82
CA VAL A 293 6.92 7.80 -12.87
C VAL A 293 6.47 7.08 -11.59
N MET A 294 7.30 6.15 -11.11
CA MET A 294 7.01 5.34 -9.94
C MET A 294 8.28 4.95 -9.17
N TYR A 295 8.09 4.52 -7.91
CA TYR A 295 9.15 4.10 -7.01
C TYR A 295 8.77 2.84 -6.23
N GLY A 296 9.77 2.09 -5.75
CA GLY A 296 9.56 1.11 -4.69
C GLY A 296 9.13 1.78 -3.37
N VAL A 297 8.50 1.01 -2.47
CA VAL A 297 7.99 1.54 -1.20
C VAL A 297 9.08 2.13 -0.29
N GLY A 298 10.33 1.66 -0.43
CA GLY A 298 11.50 2.19 0.26
C GLY A 298 12.13 3.40 -0.44
N GLY A 299 11.60 3.80 -1.61
CA GLY A 299 12.15 4.81 -2.51
C GLY A 299 13.09 4.24 -3.58
N GLU A 300 13.08 2.92 -3.78
CA GLU A 300 13.91 2.25 -4.79
C GLU A 300 13.60 2.80 -6.19
N ARG A 301 14.66 3.16 -6.91
CA ARG A 301 14.60 3.77 -8.24
C ARG A 301 14.75 2.78 -9.39
N SER A 302 15.19 1.56 -9.09
CA SER A 302 15.39 0.49 -10.07
C SER A 302 14.33 -0.58 -9.84
N LEU A 303 13.41 -0.72 -10.79
CA LEU A 303 12.28 -1.65 -10.74
C LEU A 303 12.30 -2.58 -11.96
N VAL A 304 13.48 -3.16 -12.20
CA VAL A 304 13.75 -4.01 -13.38
C VAL A 304 12.65 -5.05 -13.50
N GLU A 305 11.98 -5.03 -14.65
CA GLU A 305 10.92 -5.97 -14.98
C GLU A 305 11.51 -7.34 -15.31
N GLU A 306 10.94 -8.38 -14.75
CA GLU A 306 11.32 -9.77 -14.99
C GLU A 306 10.06 -10.62 -15.20
N GLU A 307 10.09 -11.50 -16.20
CA GLU A 307 9.04 -12.49 -16.43
C GLU A 307 9.33 -13.79 -15.68
N LEU A 308 8.32 -14.29 -14.96
CA LEU A 308 8.38 -15.53 -14.18
C LEU A 308 7.78 -16.69 -14.99
N HIS A 309 8.58 -17.28 -15.89
CA HIS A 309 8.12 -18.34 -16.79
C HIS A 309 7.70 -19.64 -16.09
N HIS A 310 8.13 -19.86 -14.84
CA HIS A 310 7.77 -21.04 -14.05
C HIS A 310 6.36 -20.97 -13.44
N LEU A 311 5.66 -19.84 -13.55
CA LEU A 311 4.30 -19.66 -13.07
C LEU A 311 3.30 -19.75 -14.23
N SER A 312 2.16 -20.41 -14.00
CA SER A 312 1.10 -20.54 -15.00
C SER A 312 0.38 -19.22 -15.30
N GLY A 313 0.23 -18.36 -14.29
CA GLY A 313 -0.49 -17.09 -14.37
C GLY A 313 -1.94 -17.21 -13.93
N TYR A 314 -2.54 -16.08 -13.52
CA TYR A 314 -3.95 -16.05 -13.12
C TYR A 314 -4.83 -16.50 -14.28
N ASP A 315 -5.55 -17.61 -14.09
CA ASP A 315 -6.35 -18.23 -15.16
C ASP A 315 -5.54 -18.42 -16.46
N TYR A 316 -4.28 -18.86 -16.33
CA TYR A 316 -3.34 -19.05 -17.44
C TYR A 316 -2.97 -17.78 -18.23
N ALA A 317 -3.33 -16.58 -17.74
CA ALA A 317 -2.93 -15.33 -18.35
C ALA A 317 -1.42 -15.12 -18.20
N ARG A 318 -0.74 -14.89 -19.33
CA ARG A 318 0.71 -14.77 -19.40
C ARG A 318 1.14 -13.49 -20.11
N PRO A 319 2.32 -12.96 -19.77
CA PRO A 319 3.28 -13.49 -18.80
C PRO A 319 2.94 -13.08 -17.36
N VAL A 320 3.60 -13.72 -16.39
CA VAL A 320 3.65 -13.29 -14.99
C VAL A 320 4.88 -12.42 -14.83
N ARG A 321 4.75 -11.23 -14.25
CA ARG A 321 5.82 -10.23 -14.11
C ARG A 321 6.05 -9.81 -12.67
N ILE A 322 7.29 -9.53 -12.34
CA ILE A 322 7.68 -8.73 -11.18
C ILE A 322 8.51 -7.55 -11.68
N GLY A 323 8.59 -6.46 -10.91
CA GLY A 323 9.12 -5.23 -11.48
C GLY A 323 8.12 -4.58 -12.43
N ASN A 324 8.46 -3.39 -12.90
CA ASN A 324 7.60 -2.70 -13.86
C ASN A 324 8.42 -1.79 -14.75
N GLY A 325 8.49 -2.13 -16.03
CA GLY A 325 9.32 -1.43 -17.01
C GLY A 325 8.90 0.01 -17.28
N ALA A 326 7.76 0.50 -16.79
CA ALA A 326 7.44 1.92 -16.89
C ALA A 326 8.31 2.80 -15.98
N TYR A 327 9.08 2.22 -15.04
CA TYR A 327 9.97 2.98 -14.13
C TYR A 327 11.06 3.79 -14.84
N ASN A 328 11.41 3.40 -16.06
CA ASN A 328 12.42 4.07 -16.89
C ASN A 328 11.81 4.96 -17.99
N GLN A 329 10.47 5.07 -18.04
CA GLN A 329 9.79 5.89 -19.04
C GLN A 329 9.83 7.37 -18.64
N GLN A 330 9.87 8.22 -19.66
CA GLN A 330 9.60 9.65 -19.51
C GLN A 330 8.11 9.88 -19.76
N GLN A 331 7.40 10.37 -18.74
CA GLN A 331 6.00 10.78 -18.83
C GLN A 331 5.89 12.21 -18.34
N HIS A 332 5.31 13.10 -19.17
CA HIS A 332 5.29 14.53 -18.88
C HIS A 332 4.12 14.95 -17.98
N ASP A 333 3.16 14.06 -17.75
CA ASP A 333 2.02 14.30 -16.86
C ASP A 333 2.42 14.40 -15.38
N ILE A 334 3.55 13.79 -15.00
CA ILE A 334 4.03 13.77 -13.61
C ILE A 334 4.20 15.16 -13.02
N TRP A 335 4.73 16.12 -13.80
CA TRP A 335 4.98 17.48 -13.33
C TRP A 335 3.67 18.18 -12.96
N GLY A 336 2.67 18.07 -13.82
CA GLY A 336 1.34 18.61 -13.57
C GLY A 336 0.66 17.94 -12.38
N SER A 337 0.77 16.61 -12.27
CA SER A 337 0.11 15.81 -11.23
C SER A 337 0.59 16.22 -9.84
N ILE A 338 1.91 16.37 -9.68
CA ILE A 338 2.50 16.84 -8.42
C ILE A 338 2.05 18.27 -8.11
N LEU A 339 2.23 19.20 -9.06
CA LEU A 339 1.92 20.61 -8.80
C LEU A 339 0.44 20.85 -8.51
N ASP A 340 -0.46 20.10 -9.15
CA ASP A 340 -1.89 20.15 -8.86
C ASP A 340 -2.19 19.62 -7.45
N SER A 341 -1.65 18.46 -7.09
CA SER A 341 -1.79 17.88 -5.75
C SER A 341 -1.31 18.82 -4.65
N PHE A 342 -0.14 19.42 -4.84
CA PHE A 342 0.43 20.39 -3.92
C PHE A 342 -0.41 21.67 -3.83
N TYR A 343 -0.91 22.17 -4.96
CA TYR A 343 -1.76 23.35 -4.98
C TYR A 343 -3.07 23.14 -4.20
N LEU A 344 -3.69 21.97 -4.36
CA LEU A 344 -4.90 21.60 -3.62
C LEU A 344 -4.64 21.54 -2.11
N HIS A 345 -3.55 20.88 -1.70
CA HIS A 345 -3.20 20.76 -0.29
C HIS A 345 -2.78 22.11 0.34
N ALA A 346 -1.99 22.91 -0.38
CA ALA A 346 -1.58 24.24 0.08
C ALA A 346 -2.76 25.21 0.21
N LYS A 347 -3.85 25.01 -0.55
CA LYS A 347 -5.06 25.85 -0.45
C LYS A 347 -5.78 25.65 0.90
N SER A 348 -5.75 24.46 1.50
CA SER A 348 -6.34 24.21 2.83
C SER A 348 -5.47 24.63 3.99
N ARG A 349 -4.16 24.36 3.91
CA ARG A 349 -3.23 24.63 5.03
C ARG A 349 -2.69 26.06 4.99
N GLU A 350 -3.03 26.80 3.94
CA GLU A 350 -2.48 28.11 3.59
C GLU A 350 -0.94 28.14 3.52
N GLN A 351 -0.26 27.00 3.46
CA GLN A 351 1.20 26.92 3.54
C GLN A 351 1.78 25.94 2.51
N VAL A 352 2.96 26.28 1.99
CA VAL A 352 3.81 25.38 1.20
C VAL A 352 5.07 25.14 2.02
N PRO A 353 5.41 23.89 2.38
CA PRO A 353 6.64 23.61 3.12
C PRO A 353 7.87 24.10 2.34
N GLU A 354 8.77 24.81 3.01
CA GLU A 354 9.95 25.42 2.39
C GLU A 354 10.87 24.38 1.75
N THR A 355 10.97 23.20 2.35
CA THR A 355 11.75 22.04 1.85
C THR A 355 11.25 21.52 0.51
N LEU A 356 9.96 21.72 0.19
CA LEU A 356 9.34 21.22 -1.03
C LEU A 356 9.35 22.25 -2.15
N TRP A 357 9.55 23.53 -1.84
CA TRP A 357 9.58 24.58 -2.84
C TRP A 357 10.62 24.36 -3.96
N PRO A 358 11.87 23.94 -3.67
CA PRO A 358 12.84 23.62 -4.72
C PRO A 358 12.38 22.48 -5.64
N VAL A 359 11.67 21.49 -5.09
CA VAL A 359 11.14 20.35 -5.86
C VAL A 359 10.06 20.83 -6.83
N LEU A 360 9.12 21.64 -6.33
CA LEU A 360 8.01 22.20 -7.13
C LEU A 360 8.52 23.12 -8.23
N LYS A 361 9.45 24.03 -7.90
CA LYS A 361 10.10 24.91 -8.86
C LYS A 361 10.73 24.11 -10.00
N ARG A 362 11.44 23.03 -9.68
CA ARG A 362 12.07 22.17 -10.68
C ARG A 362 11.02 21.52 -11.59
N GLN A 363 9.88 21.07 -11.07
CA GLN A 363 8.85 20.46 -11.92
C GLN A 363 8.28 21.46 -12.94
N VAL A 364 8.15 22.75 -12.57
CA VAL A 364 7.76 23.81 -13.51
C VAL A 364 8.83 24.00 -14.59
N GLU A 365 10.11 24.03 -14.19
CA GLU A 365 11.24 24.17 -15.13
C GLU A 365 11.34 23.00 -16.11
N GLU A 366 11.18 21.76 -15.64
CA GLU A 366 11.15 20.56 -16.49
C GLU A 366 9.96 20.63 -17.47
N ALA A 367 8.78 21.04 -17.02
CA ALA A 367 7.62 21.24 -17.90
C ALA A 367 7.89 22.28 -18.99
N ILE A 368 8.47 23.44 -18.65
CA ILE A 368 8.82 24.49 -19.64
C ILE A 368 9.81 23.96 -20.67
N LYS A 369 10.79 23.17 -20.23
CA LYS A 369 11.85 22.65 -21.09
C LYS A 369 11.34 21.59 -22.06
N HIS A 370 10.45 20.71 -21.59
CA HIS A 370 10.11 19.47 -22.30
C HIS A 370 8.69 19.43 -22.86
N TRP A 371 7.83 20.42 -22.63
CA TRP A 371 6.43 20.36 -23.08
C TRP A 371 6.24 20.19 -24.59
N ARG A 372 7.23 20.53 -25.44
CA ARG A 372 7.16 20.32 -26.90
C ARG A 372 7.59 18.93 -27.35
N GLU A 373 8.17 18.12 -26.46
CA GLU A 373 8.73 16.80 -26.80
C GLU A 373 7.67 15.69 -26.68
N PRO A 374 7.76 14.60 -27.44
CA PRO A 374 6.89 13.44 -27.26
C PRO A 374 7.24 12.67 -25.97
N ASP A 375 6.28 11.91 -25.42
CA ASP A 375 6.43 11.13 -24.18
C ASP A 375 5.68 9.79 -24.27
N ARG A 376 5.60 9.04 -23.15
CA ARG A 376 4.89 7.75 -23.10
C ARG A 376 3.43 7.83 -22.63
N GLY A 377 2.96 9.03 -22.26
CA GLY A 377 1.58 9.29 -21.86
C GLY A 377 1.18 8.57 -20.57
N ILE A 378 -0.05 8.84 -20.11
CA ILE A 378 -0.57 8.32 -18.83
C ILE A 378 -0.80 6.80 -18.83
N TRP A 379 -0.90 6.20 -20.03
CA TRP A 379 -1.13 4.76 -20.23
C TRP A 379 0.15 3.98 -20.49
N GLU A 380 1.31 4.63 -20.36
CA GLU A 380 2.63 3.97 -20.32
C GLU A 380 2.92 3.11 -21.55
N VAL A 381 2.50 3.61 -22.73
CA VAL A 381 2.42 2.82 -23.96
C VAL A 381 3.79 2.23 -24.31
N ARG A 382 3.83 0.91 -24.53
CA ARG A 382 5.04 0.17 -24.90
C ARG A 382 5.32 0.31 -26.41
N GLY A 383 5.64 1.53 -26.86
CA GLY A 383 6.01 1.88 -28.25
C GLY A 383 6.61 3.28 -28.35
N GLU A 384 7.14 3.71 -29.49
CA GLU A 384 7.86 4.99 -29.61
C GLU A 384 7.12 6.19 -28.97
N PRO A 385 7.83 7.11 -28.28
CA PRO A 385 7.22 8.29 -27.69
C PRO A 385 6.33 9.05 -28.69
N GLN A 386 5.16 9.51 -28.26
CA GLN A 386 4.20 10.24 -29.09
C GLN A 386 3.78 11.56 -28.44
N HIS A 387 3.11 12.42 -29.21
CA HIS A 387 2.45 13.61 -28.65
C HIS A 387 1.08 13.24 -28.08
N PHE A 388 0.99 13.09 -26.76
CA PHE A 388 -0.28 12.88 -26.07
C PHE A 388 -0.89 14.21 -25.61
N THR A 389 -2.15 14.45 -25.97
CA THR A 389 -2.91 15.64 -25.53
C THR A 389 -2.97 15.75 -24.02
N SER A 390 -3.20 14.63 -23.31
CA SER A 390 -3.22 14.58 -21.84
C SER A 390 -1.90 15.09 -21.24
N SER A 391 -0.76 14.69 -21.80
CA SER A 391 0.55 15.13 -21.33
C SER A 391 0.75 16.62 -21.52
N LYS A 392 0.34 17.18 -22.67
CA LYS A 392 0.43 18.64 -22.92
C LYS A 392 -0.45 19.45 -21.97
N VAL A 393 -1.66 18.97 -21.71
CA VAL A 393 -2.56 19.58 -20.72
C VAL A 393 -1.91 19.56 -19.33
N MET A 394 -1.27 18.46 -18.94
CA MET A 394 -0.61 18.37 -17.64
C MET A 394 0.66 19.25 -17.54
N CYS A 395 1.41 19.47 -18.62
CA CYS A 395 2.45 20.50 -18.64
C CYS A 395 1.86 21.90 -18.45
N TRP A 396 0.72 22.21 -19.07
CA TRP A 396 0.02 23.47 -18.84
C TRP A 396 -0.46 23.61 -17.38
N VAL A 397 -0.98 22.53 -16.79
CA VAL A 397 -1.37 22.50 -15.37
C VAL A 397 -0.15 22.76 -14.48
N ALA A 398 1.01 22.19 -14.79
CA ALA A 398 2.24 22.46 -14.05
C ALA A 398 2.55 23.96 -14.01
N LEU A 399 2.48 24.64 -15.15
CA LEU A 399 2.70 26.09 -15.24
C LEU A 399 1.65 26.89 -14.47
N ASP A 400 0.37 26.61 -14.68
CA ASP A 400 -0.73 27.34 -14.03
C ASP A 400 -0.69 27.19 -12.50
N ARG A 401 -0.48 25.97 -12.01
CA ARG A 401 -0.38 25.68 -10.57
C ARG A 401 0.90 26.23 -9.97
N GLY A 402 2.02 26.10 -10.67
CA GLY A 402 3.30 26.70 -10.29
C GLY A 402 3.21 28.22 -10.11
N ALA A 403 2.62 28.93 -11.08
CA ALA A 403 2.43 30.37 -11.01
C ALA A 403 1.55 30.79 -9.82
N LYS A 404 0.45 30.06 -9.58
CA LYS A 404 -0.45 30.32 -8.44
C LYS A 404 0.22 30.04 -7.08
N LEU A 405 1.03 29.00 -6.99
CA LEU A 405 1.83 28.71 -5.78
C LEU A 405 2.89 29.80 -5.55
N ALA A 406 3.58 30.25 -6.59
CA ALA A 406 4.57 31.32 -6.51
C ALA A 406 3.96 32.66 -6.03
N ALA A 407 2.78 33.02 -6.55
CA ALA A 407 2.07 34.22 -6.13
C ALA A 407 1.76 34.20 -4.62
N ARG A 408 1.27 33.06 -4.11
CA ARG A 408 0.97 32.88 -2.68
C ARG A 408 2.21 32.96 -1.79
N GLN A 409 3.34 32.40 -2.24
CA GLN A 409 4.58 32.49 -1.48
C GLN A 409 5.14 33.91 -1.48
N GLY A 410 5.03 34.63 -2.60
CA GLY A 410 5.41 36.04 -2.72
C GLY A 410 4.56 36.97 -1.86
N GLU A 411 3.26 36.70 -1.71
CA GLU A 411 2.36 37.43 -0.81
C GLU A 411 2.76 37.30 0.67
N LYS A 412 3.32 36.15 1.08
CA LYS A 412 3.82 35.93 2.44
C LYS A 412 5.19 36.55 2.74
N ALA A 413 6.02 36.73 1.72
CA ALA A 413 7.31 37.42 1.87
C ALA A 413 7.16 38.94 2.08
N MET A 414 5.96 39.49 1.87
CA MET A 414 5.63 40.89 2.17
C MET A 414 5.13 40.99 3.62
N PRO A 415 5.86 41.63 4.55
CA PRO A 415 5.41 41.74 5.92
C PRO A 415 4.13 42.59 6.04
N SER A 416 3.15 42.09 6.78
CA SER A 416 1.94 42.82 7.18
C SER A 416 2.28 43.87 8.23
N ASN A 417 2.89 44.99 7.83
CA ASN A 417 2.89 46.19 8.66
C ASN A 417 2.43 47.39 7.83
N GLY A 418 1.40 48.05 8.34
CA GLY A 418 0.73 49.15 7.69
C GLY A 418 1.67 50.30 7.38
N ALA A 419 1.88 50.55 6.08
CA ALA A 419 2.27 51.85 5.57
C ALA A 419 1.68 52.01 4.17
N ARG A 420 0.75 52.97 4.04
CA ARG A 420 0.24 53.45 2.75
C ARG A 420 1.42 53.93 1.88
N SER A 421 1.60 53.34 0.69
CA SER A 421 2.09 54.05 -0.51
C SER A 421 1.83 53.24 -1.78
N PRO A 422 1.35 53.84 -2.88
CA PRO A 422 0.99 53.13 -4.10
C PRO A 422 2.23 52.97 -4.99
N ARG A 423 2.93 51.86 -4.85
CA ARG A 423 3.72 51.31 -5.96
C ARG A 423 3.32 49.85 -6.12
N ARG A 424 2.67 49.55 -7.24
CA ARG A 424 2.57 48.19 -7.79
C ARG A 424 4.01 47.68 -7.99
N SER A 425 4.61 47.08 -6.96
CA SER A 425 5.71 46.15 -7.15
C SER A 425 5.10 44.96 -7.88
N ARG A 426 5.41 44.84 -9.17
CA ARG A 426 5.14 43.63 -9.94
C ARG A 426 5.70 42.44 -9.16
N PRO A 427 5.01 41.29 -9.14
CA PRO A 427 5.57 40.09 -8.54
C PRO A 427 6.92 39.79 -9.22
N THR A 428 7.86 39.29 -8.42
CA THR A 428 9.22 38.92 -8.81
C THR A 428 9.24 38.12 -10.13
N SER A 429 10.33 38.27 -10.89
CA SER A 429 10.49 37.78 -12.28
C SER A 429 10.17 36.30 -12.53
N SER A 430 10.14 35.47 -11.48
CA SER A 430 9.75 34.05 -11.56
C SER A 430 8.27 33.83 -11.85
N SER A 431 7.37 34.67 -11.34
CA SER A 431 5.91 34.49 -11.54
C SER A 431 5.48 34.77 -12.98
N THR A 432 6.09 35.77 -13.63
CA THR A 432 5.84 36.11 -15.04
C THR A 432 6.40 35.05 -15.98
N ALA A 433 7.51 34.39 -15.60
CA ALA A 433 8.14 33.33 -16.39
C ALA A 433 7.33 32.03 -16.43
N TRP A 434 6.38 31.83 -15.51
CA TRP A 434 5.56 30.61 -15.41
C TRP A 434 4.13 30.81 -15.93
N THR A 435 3.90 31.87 -16.69
CA THR A 435 2.56 32.12 -17.25
C THR A 435 2.22 31.11 -18.33
N PRO A 436 1.00 30.53 -18.34
CA PRO A 436 0.63 29.52 -19.33
C PRO A 436 0.61 30.04 -20.77
N ALA A 437 0.59 31.36 -20.97
CA ALA A 437 0.72 31.99 -22.29
C ALA A 437 2.07 31.73 -22.98
N ALA A 438 3.05 31.15 -22.28
CA ALA A 438 4.32 30.71 -22.84
C ALA A 438 4.25 29.33 -23.56
N CYS A 439 3.14 28.59 -23.41
CA CYS A 439 2.88 27.30 -24.07
C CYS A 439 1.91 27.45 -25.24
#